data_AF-A0A7S0N0F0-F1
#
_entry.id   AF-A0A7S0N0F0-F1
#
_cell.length_a   1.000
_cell.length_b   1.000
_cell.length_c   1.000
_cell.angle_alpha   90.00
_cell.angle_beta   90.00
_cell.angle_gamma   90.00
#
_symmetry.space_group_name_H-M   'P 1'
#
loop_
_entity.id
_entity.type
_entity.pdbx_description
1 polymer ?
#
loop_
_entity_poly.entity_id
_entity_poly.type
_entity_poly.pdbx_seq_one_letter_code
_entity_poly.pdbx_strand_id
1 'polypeptide(L)'
;IGPFWVTASRTKLAVFTIPMQVDNFRLIVSHEEANKDFWFRLRTPYIVFSWPLWLTLLAVMAMNAVAHWVVERGSVRYPVERKITLPNALVEATLGMTTGAPVTEPVSPASKIMVMGYSLFILLVLSSYTANLASTLVSEAGHTFTVSDFDSALKMGLHTCVLGAVTTTFQQLFPRLDRNTVEVSDTPEALQGMDDGKCQVAIVAERLFDDSRRLIVPDLEIPGARRRLLKAAARGAAS
;
A
#
# COMPACT_ATOMS: atom_id res chain seq x y z
N ILE A 1 29.61 -13.11 32.82
CA ILE A 1 29.39 -13.88 31.57
C ILE A 1 28.40 -13.06 30.75
N GLY A 2 28.82 -12.50 29.62
CA GLY A 2 27.96 -11.71 28.73
C GLY A 2 27.67 -12.46 27.43
N PRO A 3 26.68 -12.01 26.63
CA PRO A 3 26.48 -12.55 25.29
C PRO A 3 27.67 -12.17 24.40
N PHE A 4 28.19 -13.14 23.66
CA PHE A 4 29.21 -12.92 22.63
C PHE A 4 28.99 -13.87 21.47
N TRP A 5 29.34 -13.44 20.26
CA TRP A 5 29.32 -14.31 19.09
C TRP A 5 30.60 -15.13 19.00
N VAL A 6 30.42 -16.42 18.73
CA VAL A 6 31.50 -17.35 18.39
C VAL A 6 31.78 -17.21 16.90
N THR A 7 32.93 -16.67 16.55
CA THR A 7 33.37 -16.50 15.16
C THR A 7 34.65 -17.30 14.92
N ALA A 8 34.92 -17.69 13.67
CA ALA A 8 36.10 -18.47 13.30
C ALA A 8 37.41 -17.81 13.75
N SER A 9 37.48 -16.48 13.70
CA SER A 9 38.63 -15.70 14.16
C SER A 9 38.83 -15.80 15.68
N ARG A 10 37.74 -15.79 16.46
CA ARG A 10 37.80 -15.89 17.93
C ARG A 10 38.11 -17.29 18.41
N THR A 11 37.59 -18.32 17.73
CA THR A 11 37.84 -19.73 18.10
C THR A 11 39.31 -20.11 17.98
N LYS A 12 40.10 -19.37 17.19
CA LYS A 12 41.57 -19.52 17.13
C LYS A 12 42.30 -18.97 18.36
N LEU A 13 41.67 -18.07 19.10
CA LEU A 13 42.28 -17.38 20.25
C LEU A 13 41.84 -17.98 21.59
N ALA A 14 40.63 -18.56 21.66
CA ALA A 14 40.09 -19.12 22.89
C ALA A 14 39.17 -20.32 22.62
N VAL A 15 39.05 -21.19 23.62
CA VAL A 15 38.11 -22.33 23.61
C VAL A 15 36.74 -21.84 24.10
N PHE A 16 35.70 -22.09 23.30
CA PHE A 16 34.32 -21.75 23.64
C PHE A 16 33.54 -22.99 24.07
N THR A 17 32.60 -22.81 24.99
CA THR A 17 31.60 -23.83 25.35
C THR A 17 30.55 -23.95 24.25
N ILE A 18 29.68 -24.97 24.36
CA ILE A 18 28.56 -25.20 23.44
C ILE A 18 27.68 -23.93 23.38
N PRO A 19 27.31 -23.43 22.18
CA PRO A 19 26.46 -22.25 22.05
C PRO A 19 25.09 -22.51 22.69
N MET A 20 24.71 -21.67 23.65
CA MET A 20 23.41 -21.78 24.33
C MET A 20 22.28 -21.09 23.58
N GLN A 21 22.61 -20.16 22.68
CA GLN A 21 21.67 -19.38 21.88
C GLN A 21 22.21 -19.23 20.45
N VAL A 22 21.31 -19.26 19.48
CA VAL A 22 21.60 -18.99 18.07
C VAL A 22 20.95 -17.66 17.73
N ASP A 23 21.75 -16.70 17.26
CA ASP A 23 21.26 -15.41 16.80
C ASP A 23 21.00 -15.44 15.29
N ASN A 24 19.81 -14.99 14.89
CA ASN A 24 19.50 -14.74 13.49
C ASN A 24 19.85 -13.28 13.16
N PHE A 25 20.47 -13.06 12.01
CA PHE A 25 20.70 -11.72 11.49
C PHE A 25 19.57 -11.34 10.54
N ARG A 26 19.04 -10.13 10.70
CA ARG A 26 18.03 -9.55 9.81
C ARG A 26 18.64 -8.38 9.04
N LEU A 27 18.22 -8.27 7.79
CA LEU A 27 18.53 -7.13 6.94
C LEU A 27 17.49 -6.03 7.23
N ILE A 28 17.97 -4.87 7.65
CA ILE A 28 17.15 -3.68 7.84
C ILE A 28 17.46 -2.74 6.69
N VAL A 29 16.41 -2.27 6.03
CA VAL A 29 16.51 -1.32 4.91
C VAL A 29 15.82 -0.04 5.35
N SER A 30 16.44 1.11 5.09
CA SER A 30 15.81 2.38 5.36
C SER A 30 14.62 2.55 4.43
N HIS A 31 13.45 2.87 5.00
CA HIS A 31 12.32 3.23 4.19
C HIS A 31 12.37 4.73 3.94
N GLU A 32 12.90 5.13 2.79
CA GLU A 32 12.54 6.43 2.26
C GLU A 32 11.06 6.36 1.86
N GLU A 33 10.22 7.13 2.55
CA GLU A 33 8.95 7.53 1.97
C GLU A 33 9.29 8.28 0.69
N ALA A 34 9.30 7.57 -0.45
CA ALA A 34 9.35 8.20 -1.74
C ALA A 34 8.24 9.25 -1.68
N ASN A 35 8.64 10.52 -1.70
CA ASN A 35 7.73 11.63 -1.53
C ASN A 35 6.90 11.67 -2.81
N LYS A 36 5.90 10.79 -2.88
CA LYS A 36 5.09 10.58 -4.06
C LYS A 36 4.40 11.90 -4.30
N ASP A 37 4.82 12.56 -5.38
CA ASP A 37 4.33 13.87 -5.80
C ASP A 37 2.82 13.95 -5.58
N PHE A 38 2.35 15.10 -5.10
CA PHE A 38 0.92 15.36 -4.93
C PHE A 38 0.11 14.97 -6.20
N TRP A 39 0.69 15.24 -7.38
CA TRP A 39 0.14 14.87 -8.67
C TRP A 39 0.03 13.36 -8.90
N PHE A 40 0.96 12.57 -8.38
CA PHE A 40 0.88 11.12 -8.43
C PHE A 40 -0.34 10.63 -7.63
N ARG A 41 -0.50 11.12 -6.38
CA ARG A 41 -1.64 10.79 -5.52
C ARG A 41 -3.00 11.19 -6.14
N LEU A 42 -3.04 12.33 -6.82
CA LEU A 42 -4.24 12.81 -7.50
C LEU A 42 -4.60 11.97 -8.74
N ARG A 43 -3.60 11.37 -9.41
CA ARG A 43 -3.81 10.50 -10.58
C ARG A 43 -4.01 9.03 -10.23
N THR A 44 -3.68 8.60 -9.01
CA THR A 44 -3.92 7.24 -8.50
C THR A 44 -5.35 6.71 -8.73
N PRO A 45 -6.43 7.50 -8.59
CA PRO A 45 -7.78 7.01 -8.84
C PRO A 45 -8.01 6.66 -10.33
N TYR A 46 -7.38 7.40 -11.24
CA TYR A 46 -7.60 7.26 -12.68
C TYR A 46 -6.84 6.08 -13.29
N ILE A 47 -5.75 5.62 -12.66
CA ILE A 47 -4.99 4.45 -13.12
C ILE A 47 -5.66 3.11 -12.80
N VAL A 48 -6.64 3.10 -11.89
CA VAL A 48 -7.34 1.87 -11.45
C VAL A 48 -8.14 1.25 -12.59
N PHE A 49 -8.59 2.05 -13.56
CA PHE A 49 -9.30 1.56 -14.74
C PHE A 49 -8.44 1.61 -16.00
N SER A 50 -8.32 0.45 -16.64
CA SER A 50 -7.69 0.32 -17.94
C SER A 50 -8.52 0.98 -19.04
N TRP A 51 -7.86 1.47 -20.09
CA TRP A 51 -8.53 2.07 -21.26
C TRP A 51 -9.68 1.24 -21.85
N PRO A 52 -9.57 -0.10 -21.98
CA PRO A 52 -10.69 -0.93 -22.45
C PRO A 52 -11.92 -0.85 -21.56
N LEU A 53 -11.75 -0.77 -20.23
CA LEU A 53 -12.87 -0.68 -19.29
C LEU A 53 -13.64 0.62 -19.48
N TRP A 54 -12.94 1.74 -19.66
CA TRP A 54 -13.58 3.02 -19.96
C TRP A 54 -14.44 2.96 -21.22
N LEU A 55 -13.95 2.34 -22.28
CA LEU A 55 -14.72 2.15 -23.51
C LEU A 55 -15.94 1.26 -23.28
N THR A 56 -15.82 0.18 -22.50
CA THR A 56 -16.97 -0.68 -22.16
C THR A 56 -18.01 0.05 -21.32
N LEU A 57 -17.60 0.90 -20.37
CA LEU A 57 -18.50 1.71 -19.56
C LEU A 57 -19.26 2.71 -20.44
N LEU A 58 -18.56 3.42 -21.34
CA LEU A 58 -19.19 4.33 -22.30
C LEU A 58 -20.15 3.59 -23.24
N ALA A 59 -19.78 2.39 -23.70
CA ALA A 59 -20.64 1.56 -24.53
C ALA A 59 -21.91 1.13 -23.79
N VAL A 60 -21.81 0.71 -22.52
CA VAL A 60 -22.97 0.34 -21.69
C VAL A 60 -23.88 1.55 -21.43
N MET A 61 -23.32 2.73 -21.16
CA MET A 61 -24.09 3.97 -21.02
C MET A 61 -24.86 4.32 -22.30
N ALA A 62 -24.18 4.25 -23.46
CA ALA A 62 -24.80 4.52 -24.75
C ALA A 62 -25.89 3.49 -25.07
N MET A 63 -25.63 2.21 -24.82
CA MET A 63 -26.61 1.14 -25.03
C MET A 63 -27.84 1.31 -24.13
N ASN A 64 -27.65 1.66 -22.85
CA ASN A 64 -28.76 1.93 -21.94
C ASN A 64 -29.57 3.15 -22.36
N ALA A 65 -28.91 4.24 -22.80
CA ALA A 65 -29.58 5.44 -23.31
C ALA A 65 -30.42 5.15 -24.57
N VAL A 66 -29.86 4.39 -25.52
CA VAL A 66 -30.57 3.97 -26.74
C VAL A 66 -31.75 3.08 -26.39
N ALA A 67 -31.57 2.10 -25.50
CA ALA A 67 -32.64 1.20 -25.10
C ALA A 67 -33.77 1.94 -24.38
N HIS A 68 -33.44 2.89 -23.48
CA HIS A 68 -34.43 3.74 -22.83
C HIS A 68 -35.18 4.61 -23.84
N TRP A 69 -34.47 5.21 -24.79
CA TRP A 69 -35.08 5.98 -25.88
C TRP A 69 -36.04 5.13 -26.72
N VAL A 70 -35.66 3.91 -27.11
CA VAL A 70 -36.50 3.01 -27.91
C VAL A 70 -37.77 2.61 -27.15
N VAL A 71 -37.66 2.23 -25.88
CA VAL A 71 -38.80 1.78 -25.06
C VAL A 71 -39.79 2.91 -24.80
N GLU A 72 -39.29 4.13 -24.58
CA GLU A 72 -40.13 5.28 -24.23
C GLU A 72 -40.58 6.10 -25.46
N ARG A 73 -40.10 5.79 -26.68
CA ARG A 73 -40.51 6.50 -27.92
C ARG A 73 -42.01 6.40 -28.24
N GLY A 74 -42.72 5.45 -27.65
CA GLY A 74 -44.14 5.18 -27.90
C GLY A 74 -45.08 5.42 -26.72
N SER A 75 -44.58 5.87 -25.56
CA SER A 75 -45.44 6.05 -24.38
C SER A 75 -46.12 7.43 -24.42
N VAL A 76 -47.45 7.42 -24.53
CA VAL A 76 -48.32 8.61 -24.65
C VAL A 76 -48.40 9.43 -23.34
N ARG A 77 -47.73 8.99 -22.28
CA ARG A 77 -47.88 9.53 -20.91
C ARG A 77 -46.85 10.59 -20.51
N TYR A 78 -45.98 11.03 -21.41
CA TYR A 78 -45.02 12.09 -21.08
C TYR A 78 -45.70 13.46 -21.06
N PRO A 79 -45.51 14.28 -20.00
CA PRO A 79 -45.90 15.68 -20.03
C PRO A 79 -45.19 16.35 -21.21
N VAL A 80 -45.96 17.12 -21.99
CA VAL A 80 -45.59 17.72 -23.29
C VAL A 80 -44.29 18.56 -23.24
N GLU A 81 -43.82 18.93 -22.05
CA GLU A 81 -42.64 19.74 -21.79
C GLU A 81 -41.30 18.99 -21.90
N ARG A 82 -41.25 17.65 -21.80
CA ARG A 82 -40.01 16.87 -21.95
C ARG A 82 -40.10 15.88 -23.10
N LYS A 83 -39.63 16.30 -24.28
CA LYS A 83 -39.42 15.37 -25.41
C LYS A 83 -38.18 14.52 -25.12
N ILE A 84 -38.36 13.20 -25.08
CA ILE A 84 -37.24 12.25 -25.01
C ILE A 84 -36.54 12.26 -26.36
N THR A 85 -35.46 13.01 -26.43
CA THR A 85 -34.53 12.99 -27.56
C THR A 85 -33.33 12.13 -27.18
N LEU A 86 -32.69 11.52 -28.18
CA LEU A 86 -31.50 10.69 -27.97
C LEU A 86 -30.38 11.42 -27.20
N PRO A 87 -30.08 12.71 -27.45
CA PRO A 87 -29.09 13.46 -26.67
C PRO A 87 -29.48 13.60 -25.20
N ASN A 88 -30.76 13.86 -24.91
CA ASN A 88 -31.22 13.98 -23.52
C ASN A 88 -31.11 12.64 -22.79
N ALA A 89 -31.45 11.52 -23.44
CA ALA A 89 -31.30 10.19 -22.87
C ALA A 89 -29.83 9.84 -22.57
N LEU A 90 -28.89 10.27 -23.42
CA LEU A 90 -27.44 10.11 -23.18
C LEU A 90 -26.95 10.95 -22.01
N VAL A 91 -27.41 12.20 -21.90
CA VAL A 91 -27.10 13.08 -20.77
C VAL A 91 -27.67 12.53 -19.47
N GLU A 92 -28.89 12.00 -19.48
CA GLU A 92 -29.51 11.37 -18.32
C GLU A 92 -28.79 10.09 -17.89
N ALA A 93 -28.36 9.25 -18.84
CA ALA A 93 -27.59 8.04 -18.55
C ALA A 93 -26.20 8.36 -17.96
N THR A 94 -25.51 9.38 -18.49
CA THR A 94 -24.21 9.84 -17.97
C THR A 94 -24.36 10.50 -16.61
N LEU A 95 -25.37 11.37 -16.40
CA LEU A 95 -25.71 11.92 -15.10
C LEU A 95 -26.00 10.82 -14.08
N GLY A 96 -26.72 9.78 -14.48
CA GLY A 96 -27.03 8.67 -13.57
C GLY A 96 -25.79 7.89 -13.11
N MET A 97 -24.78 7.76 -13.98
CA MET A 97 -23.51 7.15 -13.61
C MET A 97 -22.70 8.04 -12.66
N THR A 98 -22.65 9.35 -12.91
CA THR A 98 -21.82 10.28 -12.12
C THR A 98 -22.42 10.57 -10.74
N THR A 99 -23.75 10.60 -10.61
CA THR A 99 -24.43 10.77 -9.32
C THR A 99 -24.57 9.46 -8.54
N GLY A 100 -24.40 8.31 -9.20
CA GLY A 100 -24.60 6.99 -8.62
C GLY A 100 -26.05 6.54 -8.55
N ALA A 101 -27.00 7.27 -9.17
CA ALA A 101 -28.42 6.94 -9.18
C ALA A 101 -29.11 7.40 -10.47
N PRO A 102 -30.07 6.64 -11.02
CA PRO A 102 -30.81 7.04 -12.20
C PRO A 102 -31.62 8.33 -11.95
N VAL A 103 -31.49 9.30 -12.86
CA VAL A 103 -32.20 10.61 -12.78
C VAL A 103 -33.57 10.56 -13.49
N THR A 104 -33.82 9.50 -14.26
CA THR A 104 -35.03 9.31 -15.03
C THR A 104 -36.15 8.69 -14.21
N GLU A 105 -37.36 9.22 -14.34
CA GLU A 105 -38.58 8.59 -13.81
C GLU A 105 -39.21 7.69 -14.89
N PRO A 106 -39.03 6.36 -14.83
CA PRO A 106 -39.57 5.45 -15.82
C PRO A 106 -41.10 5.35 -15.74
N VAL A 107 -41.78 5.58 -16.87
CA VAL A 107 -43.24 5.51 -16.97
C VAL A 107 -43.69 4.08 -17.27
N SER A 108 -43.00 3.38 -18.19
CA SER A 108 -43.35 2.03 -18.60
C SER A 108 -42.85 0.95 -17.61
N PRO A 109 -43.55 -0.19 -17.46
CA PRO A 109 -43.07 -1.27 -16.59
C PRO A 109 -41.75 -1.88 -17.11
N ALA A 110 -41.53 -1.87 -18.42
CA ALA A 110 -40.30 -2.33 -19.03
C ALA A 110 -39.12 -1.42 -18.67
N SER A 111 -39.28 -0.09 -18.75
CA SER A 111 -38.22 0.84 -18.36
C SER A 111 -37.93 0.81 -16.86
N LYS A 112 -38.91 0.51 -16.00
CA LYS A 112 -38.68 0.27 -14.56
C LYS A 112 -37.69 -0.87 -14.30
N ILE A 113 -37.85 -2.00 -15.00
CA ILE A 113 -36.94 -3.15 -14.88
C ILE A 113 -35.54 -2.78 -15.41
N MET A 114 -35.47 -2.03 -16.52
CA MET A 114 -34.20 -1.57 -17.07
C MET A 114 -33.46 -0.62 -16.10
N VAL A 115 -34.17 0.35 -15.52
CA VAL A 115 -33.62 1.29 -14.55
C VAL A 115 -33.14 0.55 -13.29
N MET A 116 -33.88 -0.45 -12.82
CA MET A 116 -33.45 -1.31 -11.71
C MET A 116 -32.15 -2.07 -12.06
N GLY A 117 -32.06 -2.68 -13.25
CA GLY A 117 -30.86 -3.36 -13.72
C GLY A 117 -29.66 -2.43 -13.87
N TYR A 118 -29.88 -1.24 -14.42
CA TYR A 118 -28.84 -0.21 -14.57
C TYR A 118 -28.36 0.32 -13.20
N SER A 119 -29.26 0.47 -12.24
CA SER A 119 -28.91 0.88 -10.87
C SER A 119 -28.03 -0.18 -10.19
N LEU A 120 -28.38 -1.47 -10.34
CA LEU A 120 -27.55 -2.57 -9.85
C LEU A 120 -26.16 -2.57 -10.52
N PHE A 121 -26.12 -2.34 -11.84
CA PHE A 121 -24.86 -2.22 -12.57
C PHE A 121 -23.98 -1.08 -12.05
N ILE A 122 -24.54 0.13 -11.86
CA ILE A 122 -23.81 1.28 -11.30
C ILE A 122 -23.24 0.93 -9.92
N LEU A 123 -24.06 0.32 -9.04
CA LEU A 123 -23.61 -0.09 -7.70
C LEU A 123 -22.46 -1.09 -7.75
N LEU A 124 -22.52 -2.08 -8.65
CA LEU A 124 -21.44 -3.06 -8.84
C LEU A 124 -20.16 -2.39 -9.35
N VAL A 125 -20.25 -1.47 -10.31
CA VAL A 125 -19.09 -0.75 -10.84
C VAL A 125 -18.46 0.14 -9.76
N LEU A 126 -19.26 0.90 -9.01
CA LEU A 126 -18.78 1.75 -7.91
C LEU A 126 -18.13 0.93 -6.80
N SER A 127 -18.72 -0.22 -6.43
CA SER A 127 -18.16 -1.12 -5.42
C SER A 127 -16.83 -1.72 -5.89
N SER A 128 -16.75 -2.19 -7.13
CA SER A 128 -15.49 -2.73 -7.67
C SER A 128 -14.41 -1.66 -7.81
N TYR A 129 -14.78 -0.45 -8.26
CA TYR A 129 -13.87 0.68 -8.33
C TYR A 129 -13.26 1.03 -6.97
N THR A 130 -14.10 1.20 -5.96
CA THR A 130 -13.67 1.55 -4.60
C THR A 130 -12.82 0.44 -3.97
N ALA A 131 -13.16 -0.83 -4.20
CA ALA A 131 -12.36 -1.97 -3.73
C ALA A 131 -10.97 -2.00 -4.38
N ASN A 132 -10.89 -1.82 -5.71
CA ASN A 132 -9.62 -1.84 -6.42
C ASN A 132 -8.74 -0.64 -6.05
N LEU A 133 -9.35 0.53 -5.87
CA LEU A 133 -8.68 1.73 -5.40
C LEU A 133 -8.12 1.53 -3.99
N ALA A 134 -8.93 0.98 -3.07
CA ALA A 134 -8.48 0.68 -1.72
C ALA A 134 -7.32 -0.33 -1.70
N SER A 135 -7.40 -1.40 -2.51
CA SER A 135 -6.30 -2.37 -2.65
C SER A 135 -5.03 -1.71 -3.17
N THR A 136 -5.14 -0.80 -4.13
CA THR A 136 -3.98 -0.08 -4.70
C THR A 136 -3.35 0.83 -3.65
N LEU A 137 -4.16 1.59 -2.91
CA LEU A 137 -3.68 2.45 -1.82
C LEU A 137 -2.99 1.65 -0.72
N VAL A 138 -3.53 0.49 -0.35
CA VAL A 138 -2.91 -0.38 0.65
C VAL A 138 -1.62 -1.01 0.12
N SER A 139 -1.58 -1.46 -1.13
CA SER A 139 -0.35 -2.02 -1.72
C SER A 139 0.74 -0.98 -1.91
N GLU A 140 0.36 0.27 -2.17
CA GLU A 140 1.30 1.38 -2.30
C GLU A 140 1.78 1.95 -0.98
N ALA A 141 0.99 1.80 0.08
CA ALA A 141 1.41 2.01 1.46
C ALA A 141 2.29 0.84 1.95
N GLY A 142 2.20 -0.32 1.30
CA GLY A 142 3.18 -1.39 1.39
C GLY A 142 4.47 -0.96 0.72
N HIS A 143 5.42 -0.51 1.52
CA HIS A 143 6.79 -0.15 1.17
C HIS A 143 7.31 -0.85 -0.09
N THR A 144 7.76 -0.08 -1.10
CA THR A 144 8.61 -0.63 -2.14
C THR A 144 9.95 -0.94 -1.48
N PHE A 145 10.09 -2.15 -0.94
CA PHE A 145 11.38 -2.65 -0.52
C PHE A 145 12.25 -2.68 -1.78
N THR A 146 13.14 -1.70 -1.91
CA THR A 146 14.13 -1.66 -3.01
C THR A 146 14.97 -2.93 -3.03
N VAL A 147 15.04 -3.64 -1.89
CA VAL A 147 15.82 -4.85 -1.69
C VAL A 147 15.03 -5.83 -0.82
N SER A 148 14.54 -6.93 -1.43
CA SER A 148 13.98 -8.07 -0.71
C SER A 148 15.04 -9.04 -0.19
N ASP A 149 16.19 -9.10 -0.88
CA ASP A 149 17.21 -10.11 -0.67
C ASP A 149 18.58 -9.48 -0.45
N PHE A 150 19.36 -10.06 0.46
CA PHE A 150 20.71 -9.60 0.74
C PHE A 150 21.60 -9.57 -0.52
N ASP A 151 21.49 -10.59 -1.39
CA ASP A 151 22.22 -10.63 -2.66
C ASP A 151 21.84 -9.48 -3.61
N SER A 152 20.60 -9.02 -3.56
CA SER A 152 20.14 -7.86 -4.34
C SER A 152 20.78 -6.57 -3.81
N ALA A 153 20.89 -6.43 -2.48
CA ALA A 153 21.60 -5.32 -1.84
C ALA A 153 23.07 -5.24 -2.31
N LEU A 154 23.73 -6.41 -2.34
CA LEU A 154 25.13 -6.54 -2.77
C LEU A 154 25.30 -6.22 -4.26
N LYS A 155 24.38 -6.68 -5.12
CA LYS A 155 24.43 -6.39 -6.57
C LYS A 155 24.23 -4.91 -6.87
N MET A 156 23.37 -4.24 -6.10
CA MET A 156 23.14 -2.80 -6.20
C MET A 156 24.29 -1.98 -5.62
N GLY A 157 25.22 -2.60 -4.90
CA GLY A 157 26.35 -1.91 -4.29
C GLY A 157 25.92 -0.95 -3.19
N LEU A 158 24.89 -1.29 -2.41
CA LEU A 158 24.42 -0.43 -1.33
C LEU A 158 25.42 -0.39 -0.16
N HIS A 159 25.54 0.77 0.48
CA HIS A 159 26.35 0.91 1.69
C HIS A 159 25.68 0.15 2.85
N THR A 160 26.40 -0.81 3.42
CA THR A 160 25.87 -1.73 4.42
C THR A 160 26.57 -1.53 5.77
N CYS A 161 25.80 -1.18 6.80
CA CYS A 161 26.28 -1.12 8.18
C CYS A 161 26.34 -2.54 8.78
N VAL A 162 27.50 -2.94 9.30
CA VAL A 162 27.71 -4.25 9.90
C VAL A 162 28.43 -4.10 11.23
N LEU A 163 28.01 -4.88 12.23
CA LEU A 163 28.65 -4.88 13.53
C LEU A 163 30.10 -5.41 13.41
N GLY A 164 31.08 -4.65 13.91
CA GLY A 164 32.51 -4.99 13.79
C GLY A 164 32.85 -6.40 14.29
N ALA A 165 32.11 -6.90 15.29
CA ALA A 165 32.29 -8.25 15.83
C ALA A 165 32.04 -9.38 14.82
N VAL A 166 31.22 -9.16 13.79
CA VAL A 166 30.84 -10.17 12.79
C VAL A 166 31.31 -9.83 11.38
N THR A 167 31.83 -8.62 11.13
CA THR A 167 32.26 -8.16 9.80
C THR A 167 33.19 -9.16 9.11
N THR A 168 34.20 -9.69 9.81
CA THR A 168 35.14 -10.67 9.24
C THR A 168 34.46 -11.96 8.79
N THR A 169 33.41 -12.40 9.48
CA THR A 169 32.64 -13.60 9.12
C THR A 169 31.79 -13.32 7.89
N PHE A 170 31.16 -12.14 7.82
CA PHE A 170 30.39 -11.73 6.65
C PHE A 170 31.26 -11.48 5.41
N GLN A 171 32.45 -10.90 5.55
CA GLN A 171 33.41 -10.74 4.45
C GLN A 171 33.89 -12.08 3.88
N GLN A 172 34.06 -13.11 4.74
CA GLN A 172 34.41 -14.46 4.30
C GLN A 172 33.27 -15.14 3.53
N LEU A 173 32.02 -14.96 3.98
CA LEU A 173 30.84 -15.52 3.31
C LEU A 173 30.47 -14.75 2.05
N PHE A 174 30.66 -13.43 2.05
CA PHE A 174 30.28 -12.50 0.98
C PHE A 174 31.43 -11.54 0.65
N PRO A 175 32.41 -11.96 -0.17
CA PRO A 175 33.57 -11.15 -0.52
C PRO A 175 33.24 -9.82 -1.20
N ARG A 176 32.04 -9.72 -1.79
CA ARG A 176 31.54 -8.49 -2.45
C ARG A 176 31.18 -7.38 -1.46
N LEU A 177 31.00 -7.71 -0.18
CA LEU A 177 30.61 -6.77 0.86
C LEU A 177 31.74 -5.79 1.19
N ASP A 178 33.01 -6.19 1.01
CA ASP A 178 34.21 -5.48 1.47
C ASP A 178 34.33 -4.04 0.97
N ARG A 179 33.82 -3.73 -0.22
CA ARG A 179 33.93 -2.38 -0.80
C ARG A 179 33.00 -1.35 -0.19
N ASN A 180 31.86 -1.78 0.34
CA ASN A 180 30.76 -0.89 0.75
C ASN A 180 30.29 -1.15 2.19
N THR A 181 31.17 -1.70 3.04
CA THR A 181 30.86 -1.95 4.45
C THR A 181 31.24 -0.77 5.32
N VAL A 182 30.36 -0.37 6.22
CA VAL A 182 30.67 0.53 7.33
C VAL A 182 30.64 -0.31 8.61
N GLU A 183 31.78 -0.43 9.27
CA GLU A 183 31.86 -1.08 10.58
C GLU A 183 31.28 -0.15 11.65
N VAL A 184 30.36 -0.69 12.44
CA VAL A 184 29.73 -0.01 13.57
C VAL A 184 29.91 -0.82 14.84
N SER A 185 29.93 -0.14 15.98
CA SER A 185 30.22 -0.75 17.27
C SER A 185 28.99 -1.45 17.83
N ASP A 186 27.84 -0.79 17.75
CA ASP A 186 26.58 -1.22 18.34
C ASP A 186 25.38 -1.08 17.38
N THR A 187 24.28 -1.78 17.70
CA THR A 187 23.03 -1.73 16.91
C THR A 187 22.40 -0.34 16.81
N PRO A 188 22.34 0.48 17.88
CA PRO A 188 21.83 1.84 17.79
C PRO A 188 22.68 2.73 16.87
N GLU A 189 24.01 2.55 16.87
CA GLU A 189 24.90 3.26 15.95
C GLU A 189 24.67 2.83 14.50
N ALA A 190 24.38 1.55 14.26
CA ALA A 190 23.99 1.06 12.93
C ALA A 190 22.72 1.75 12.42
N LEU A 191 21.69 1.85 13.28
CA LEU A 191 20.42 2.49 12.95
C LEU A 191 20.59 4.00 12.75
N GLN A 192 21.34 4.66 13.63
CA GLN A 192 21.66 6.09 13.48
C GLN A 192 22.49 6.34 12.21
N GLY A 193 23.39 5.43 11.85
CA GLY A 193 24.13 5.48 10.59
C GLY A 193 23.22 5.37 9.36
N MET A 194 22.08 4.67 9.48
CA MET A 194 21.06 4.65 8.43
C MET A 194 20.30 5.97 8.35
N ASP A 195 19.93 6.55 9.49
CA ASP A 195 19.23 7.84 9.55
C ASP A 195 20.12 8.99 9.05
N ASP A 196 21.43 8.93 9.34
CA ASP A 196 22.44 9.87 8.86
C ASP A 196 22.76 9.70 7.35
N GLY A 197 22.23 8.66 6.70
CA GLY A 197 22.54 8.33 5.31
C GLY A 197 23.94 7.77 5.07
N LYS A 198 24.66 7.33 6.11
CA LYS A 198 25.98 6.68 6.00
C LYS A 198 25.86 5.26 5.42
N CYS A 199 24.76 4.59 5.69
CA CYS A 199 24.41 3.30 5.11
C CYS A 199 22.93 3.25 4.72
N GLN A 200 22.61 2.53 3.64
CA GLN A 200 21.23 2.35 3.19
C GLN A 200 20.59 1.10 3.82
N VAL A 201 21.45 0.18 4.26
CA VAL A 201 21.09 -1.13 4.76
C VAL A 201 21.92 -1.42 6.00
N ALA A 202 21.34 -2.04 7.03
CA ALA A 202 22.07 -2.54 8.20
C ALA A 202 21.79 -4.02 8.42
N ILE A 203 22.83 -4.76 8.81
CA ILE A 203 22.71 -6.15 9.24
C ILE A 203 22.78 -6.14 10.77
N VAL A 204 21.69 -6.54 11.43
CA VAL A 204 21.63 -6.56 12.89
C VAL A 204 21.12 -7.90 13.39
N ALA A 205 21.53 -8.29 14.59
CA ALA A 205 20.98 -9.46 15.24
C ALA A 205 19.52 -9.19 15.64
N GLU A 206 18.62 -10.13 15.35
CA GLU A 206 17.19 -10.06 15.63
C GLU A 206 16.91 -9.69 17.10
N ARG A 207 17.64 -10.32 18.02
CA ARG A 207 17.50 -10.06 19.45
C ARG A 207 17.82 -8.62 19.83
N LEU A 208 18.92 -8.07 19.30
CA LEU A 208 19.34 -6.70 19.58
C LEU A 208 18.38 -5.69 18.96
N PHE A 209 17.84 -6.02 17.78
CA PHE A 209 16.82 -5.20 17.14
C PHE A 209 15.55 -5.14 17.97
N ASP A 210 15.03 -6.28 18.45
CA ASP A 210 13.83 -6.32 19.28
C ASP A 210 14.00 -5.55 20.59
N ASP A 211 15.16 -5.70 21.24
CA ASP A 211 15.49 -4.94 22.44
C ASP A 211 15.57 -3.42 22.15
N SER A 212 16.18 -3.01 21.03
CA SER A 212 16.24 -1.60 20.64
C SER A 212 14.86 -1.02 20.33
N ARG A 213 13.95 -1.81 19.74
CA ARG A 213 12.57 -1.41 19.45
C ARG A 213 11.79 -1.08 20.72
N ARG A 214 11.98 -1.88 21.77
CA ARG A 214 11.35 -1.66 23.09
C ARG A 214 11.83 -0.36 23.74
N LEU A 215 13.08 0.02 23.51
CA LEU A 215 13.66 1.25 24.05
C LEU A 215 13.25 2.49 23.26
N ILE A 216 13.12 2.37 21.93
CA ILE A 216 12.78 3.49 21.03
C ILE A 216 11.26 3.75 20.99
N VAL A 217 10.43 2.73 21.23
CA VAL A 217 8.97 2.85 21.23
C VAL A 217 8.37 2.37 22.56
N PRO A 218 8.59 3.10 23.67
CA PRO A 218 8.04 2.72 24.97
C PRO A 218 6.49 2.72 25.03
N ASP A 219 5.79 3.33 24.06
CA ASP A 219 4.35 3.65 24.17
C ASP A 219 3.38 2.82 23.27
N LEU A 220 3.85 1.90 22.43
CA LEU A 220 2.95 1.15 21.52
C LEU A 220 2.58 -0.27 21.98
N GLU A 221 3.21 -0.79 23.04
CA GLU A 221 2.90 -2.11 23.61
C GLU A 221 2.05 -2.08 24.89
N ILE A 222 1.27 -1.03 25.14
CA ILE A 222 0.19 -1.14 26.13
C ILE A 222 -1.09 -1.60 25.40
N PRO A 223 -1.50 -2.88 25.51
CA PRO A 223 -2.80 -3.35 25.05
C PRO A 223 -3.91 -2.65 25.85
N GLY A 224 -4.29 -1.45 25.43
CA GLY A 224 -5.23 -0.59 26.14
C GLY A 224 -5.17 0.89 25.73
N ALA A 225 -4.02 1.40 25.27
CA ALA A 225 -3.85 2.80 24.90
C ALA A 225 -4.63 3.18 23.61
N ARG A 226 -4.70 2.25 22.64
CA ARG A 226 -5.49 2.42 21.40
C ARG A 226 -6.98 2.66 21.66
N ARG A 227 -7.55 2.09 22.74
CA ARG A 227 -8.94 2.33 23.15
C ARG A 227 -9.17 3.72 23.74
N ARG A 228 -8.16 4.33 24.36
CA ARG A 228 -8.28 5.67 24.96
C ARG A 228 -8.15 6.76 23.91
N LEU A 229 -7.24 6.62 22.95
CA LEU A 229 -7.12 7.54 21.82
C LEU A 229 -8.35 7.52 20.90
N LEU A 230 -8.91 6.34 20.60
CA LEU A 230 -10.16 6.24 19.84
C LEU A 230 -11.37 6.82 20.61
N LYS A 231 -11.42 6.69 21.94
CA LYS A 231 -12.47 7.31 22.78
C LYS A 231 -12.31 8.83 22.90
N ALA A 232 -11.09 9.36 22.84
CA ALA A 232 -10.84 10.80 22.84
C ALA A 232 -11.19 11.43 21.48
N ALA A 233 -10.80 10.78 20.37
CA ALA A 233 -11.16 11.22 19.03
C ALA A 233 -12.68 11.18 18.78
N ALA A 234 -13.39 10.16 19.29
CA ALA A 234 -14.84 10.08 19.17
C ALA A 234 -15.60 11.13 20.01
N ARG A 235 -14.97 11.71 21.05
CA ARG A 235 -15.58 12.78 21.86
C ARG A 235 -15.37 14.18 21.29
N GLY A 236 -14.35 14.38 20.45
CA GLY A 236 -14.10 15.67 19.77
C GLY A 236 -14.95 15.89 18.51
N ALA A 237 -15.57 14.84 17.96
CA ALA A 237 -16.41 14.93 16.76
C ALA A 237 -17.92 15.10 17.07
N ALA A 238 -18.29 15.17 18.35
CA ALA A 238 -19.67 15.28 18.83
C ALA A 238 -19.99 16.63 19.49
N SER A 239 -19.12 17.63 19.31
CA SER A 239 -19.31 19.03 19.73
C SER A 239 -19.35 19.95 18.54
#